data_AF-A0A448ZTA0-F1
#
_entry.id   AF-A0A448ZTA0-F1
#
_cell.length_a   1.000
_cell.length_b   1.000
_cell.length_c   1.000
_cell.angle_alpha   90.00
_cell.angle_beta   90.00
_cell.angle_gamma   90.00
#
_symmetry.space_group_name_H-M   'P 1'
#
loop_
_entity.id
_entity.type
_entity.pdbx_description
1 polymer ?
#
loop_
_entity_poly.entity_id
_entity_poly.type
_entity_poly.pdbx_seq_one_letter_code
_entity_poly.pdbx_strand_id
1 'polypeptide(L)'
;MSAETKSTADAMVDAIAKGSAASGGPEAFVGTYTDPVNHPGGTRTIKLVAEKAGDYQLAEVHGGGGTGEPESYVLPAAVIGDRLIVIDFSPKGGPKDLIAVLDNGDIVFVQDGNRWPRS
;
A
#
# COMPACT_ATOMS: atom_id res chain seq x y z
N MET A 1 0.98 -29.30 18.49
CA MET A 1 0.64 -28.87 17.12
C MET A 1 1.17 -27.46 16.97
N SER A 2 2.39 -27.31 16.46
CA SER A 2 2.94 -25.98 16.17
C SER A 2 2.24 -25.45 14.92
N ALA A 3 1.54 -24.33 15.03
CA ALA A 3 1.10 -23.61 13.84
C ALA A 3 2.36 -23.13 13.13
N GLU A 4 2.62 -23.64 11.92
CA GLU A 4 3.67 -23.09 11.06
C GLU A 4 3.29 -21.64 10.74
N THR A 5 3.98 -20.69 11.36
CA THR A 5 3.94 -19.30 10.95
C THR A 5 4.55 -19.20 9.55
N LYS A 6 3.70 -18.94 8.56
CA LYS A 6 4.09 -18.66 7.19
C LYS A 6 5.13 -17.54 7.16
N SER A 7 6.24 -17.74 6.45
CA SER A 7 7.30 -16.73 6.32
C SER A 7 6.77 -15.49 5.60
N THR A 8 7.31 -14.31 5.90
CA THR A 8 7.03 -13.07 5.15
C THR A 8 7.29 -13.26 3.65
N ALA A 9 8.31 -14.04 3.28
CA ALA A 9 8.59 -14.36 1.89
C ALA A 9 7.44 -15.13 1.22
N ASP A 10 6.89 -16.14 1.91
CA ASP A 10 5.76 -16.92 1.39
C ASP A 10 4.48 -16.07 1.32
N ALA A 11 4.29 -15.15 2.28
CA ALA A 11 3.19 -14.20 2.28
C ALA A 11 3.27 -13.26 1.07
N MET A 12 4.47 -12.76 0.76
CA MET A 12 4.73 -11.94 -0.43
C MET A 12 4.50 -12.71 -1.72
N VAL A 13 4.96 -13.96 -1.82
CA VAL A 13 4.76 -14.80 -3.02
C VAL A 13 3.27 -14.99 -3.31
N ASP A 14 2.48 -15.36 -2.30
CA ASP A 14 1.02 -15.51 -2.47
C ASP A 14 0.33 -14.18 -2.80
N ALA A 15 0.78 -13.08 -2.19
CA ALA A 15 0.22 -11.75 -2.42
C ALA A 15 0.49 -11.27 -3.86
N ILE A 16 1.72 -11.46 -4.36
CA ILE A 16 2.09 -11.14 -5.74
C ILE A 16 1.30 -12.02 -6.72
N ALA A 17 1.14 -13.31 -6.43
CA ALA A 17 0.36 -14.23 -7.26
C ALA A 17 -1.12 -13.83 -7.35
N LYS A 18 -1.69 -13.25 -6.29
CA LYS A 18 -3.06 -12.72 -6.28
C LYS A 18 -3.19 -11.35 -6.97
N GLY A 19 -2.18 -10.48 -6.84
CA GLY A 19 -2.17 -9.14 -7.44
C GLY A 19 -1.94 -9.11 -8.95
N SER A 20 -1.33 -10.14 -9.52
CA SER A 20 -0.95 -10.21 -10.95
C SER A 20 -2.11 -10.36 -11.95
N ALA A 21 -3.37 -10.33 -11.50
CA ALA A 21 -4.52 -10.56 -12.38
C ALA A 21 -4.93 -9.33 -13.22
N ALA A 22 -4.43 -8.14 -12.90
CA ALA A 22 -4.73 -6.92 -13.65
C ALA A 22 -3.51 -6.50 -14.49
N SER A 23 -3.65 -6.52 -15.82
CA SER A 23 -2.65 -6.06 -16.79
C SER A 23 -2.43 -4.53 -16.79
N GLY A 24 -2.64 -3.86 -15.66
CA GLY A 24 -2.47 -2.42 -15.52
C GLY A 24 -1.15 -2.17 -14.83
N GLY A 25 -0.29 -1.31 -15.40
CA GLY A 25 0.98 -0.92 -14.79
C GLY A 25 0.80 -0.21 -13.44
N PRO A 26 1.75 0.65 -13.02
CA PRO A 26 1.68 1.28 -11.70
C PRO A 26 0.40 2.11 -11.49
N GLU A 27 -0.29 2.49 -12.56
CA GLU A 27 -1.58 3.18 -12.56
C GLU A 27 -2.68 2.38 -11.84
N ALA A 28 -2.55 1.06 -11.72
CA ALA A 28 -3.50 0.22 -10.99
C ALA A 28 -3.62 0.59 -9.50
N PHE A 29 -2.57 1.18 -8.92
CA PHE A 29 -2.52 1.65 -7.53
C PHE A 29 -3.04 3.08 -7.35
N VAL A 30 -3.26 3.84 -8.42
CA VAL A 30 -3.75 5.21 -8.32
C VAL A 30 -5.21 5.22 -7.86
N GLY A 31 -5.52 6.07 -6.89
CA GLY A 31 -6.88 6.21 -6.38
C GLY A 31 -6.91 6.72 -4.96
N THR A 32 -8.13 6.89 -4.43
CA THR A 32 -8.37 7.25 -3.04
C THR A 32 -8.85 6.02 -2.28
N TYR A 33 -8.29 5.83 -1.10
CA TYR A 33 -8.52 4.69 -0.22
C TYR A 33 -8.80 5.17 1.20
N THR A 34 -9.30 4.28 2.05
CA THR A 34 -9.54 4.55 3.47
C THR A 34 -8.81 3.52 4.33
N ASP A 35 -8.44 3.87 5.55
CA ASP A 35 -7.93 2.89 6.54
C ASP A 35 -8.97 2.74 7.66
N PRO A 36 -10.02 1.93 7.45
CA PRO A 36 -11.13 1.84 8.38
C PRO A 36 -10.74 1.21 9.73
N VAL A 37 -9.62 0.48 9.80
CA VAL A 37 -9.19 -0.22 11.01
C VAL A 37 -8.35 0.70 11.90
N ASN A 38 -7.26 1.26 11.37
CA ASN A 38 -6.31 2.01 12.21
C ASN A 38 -6.66 3.50 12.29
N HIS A 39 -7.30 4.05 11.26
CA HIS A 39 -7.54 5.49 11.16
C HIS A 39 -8.93 5.79 10.54
N PRO A 40 -10.02 5.44 11.26
CA PRO A 40 -11.37 5.67 10.78
C PRO A 40 -11.62 7.13 10.39
N GLY A 41 -12.31 7.32 9.26
CA GLY A 41 -12.68 8.63 8.72
C GLY A 41 -11.61 9.32 7.85
N GLY A 42 -10.38 8.76 7.80
CA GLY A 42 -9.30 9.32 7.01
C GLY A 42 -9.24 8.80 5.58
N THR A 43 -8.65 9.61 4.68
CA THR A 43 -8.42 9.22 3.28
C THR A 43 -6.93 9.09 2.96
N ARG A 44 -6.61 8.34 1.90
CA ARG A 44 -5.26 8.08 1.39
C ARG A 44 -5.32 8.06 -0.13
N THR A 45 -4.81 9.09 -0.77
CA THR A 45 -4.83 9.24 -2.22
C THR A 45 -3.44 8.95 -2.77
N ILE A 46 -3.31 7.85 -3.51
CA ILE A 46 -2.07 7.44 -4.17
C ILE A 46 -1.98 8.15 -5.52
N LYS A 47 -0.86 8.83 -5.76
CA LYS A 47 -0.53 9.51 -7.02
C LYS A 47 0.83 9.04 -7.50
N LEU A 48 0.97 8.76 -8.79
CA LEU A 48 2.29 8.55 -9.39
C LEU A 48 2.99 9.89 -9.55
N VAL A 49 4.31 9.91 -9.36
CA VAL A 49 5.16 11.03 -9.77
C VAL A 49 5.87 10.69 -11.10
N ALA A 50 6.55 11.64 -11.74
CA ALA A 50 7.11 11.40 -13.08
C ALA A 50 8.33 10.48 -13.05
N GLU A 51 9.04 10.46 -11.92
CA GLU A 51 10.29 9.78 -11.71
C GLU A 51 10.13 8.25 -11.68
N LYS A 52 10.94 7.57 -12.48
CA LYS A 52 11.03 6.11 -12.54
C LYS A 52 12.49 5.67 -12.45
N ALA A 53 12.73 4.48 -11.91
CA ALA A 53 14.03 3.82 -11.89
C ALA A 53 13.86 2.32 -12.20
N GLY A 54 14.08 1.90 -13.45
CA GLY A 54 13.76 0.53 -13.87
C GLY A 54 12.27 0.24 -13.70
N ASP A 55 11.93 -0.88 -13.05
CA ASP A 55 10.54 -1.29 -12.75
C ASP A 55 9.88 -0.46 -11.64
N TYR A 56 10.63 0.42 -10.97
CA TYR A 56 10.14 1.24 -9.87
C TYR A 56 9.54 2.53 -10.43
N GLN A 57 8.25 2.73 -10.19
CA GLN A 57 7.55 3.98 -10.39
C GLN A 57 7.40 4.67 -9.03
N LEU A 58 7.98 5.85 -8.86
CA LEU A 58 7.77 6.62 -7.62
C LEU A 58 6.32 7.11 -7.52
N ALA A 59 5.82 7.21 -6.30
CA ALA A 59 4.48 7.63 -5.96
C ALA A 59 4.46 8.41 -4.63
N GLU A 60 3.34 9.06 -4.36
CA GLU A 60 3.05 9.72 -3.10
C GLU A 60 1.68 9.28 -2.58
N VAL A 61 1.54 9.16 -1.26
CA VAL A 61 0.26 8.95 -0.58
C VAL A 61 -0.13 10.21 0.17
N HIS A 62 -1.10 10.92 -0.36
CA HIS A 62 -1.68 12.12 0.24
C HIS A 62 -2.81 11.69 1.16
N GLY A 63 -2.65 11.87 2.48
CA GLY A 63 -3.67 11.43 3.43
C GLY A 63 -3.90 12.40 4.57
N GLY A 64 -4.86 12.07 5.43
CA GLY A 64 -5.22 12.89 6.59
C GLY A 64 -6.68 12.72 7.01
N GLY A 65 -7.07 13.47 8.05
CA GLY A 65 -8.45 13.55 8.55
C GLY A 65 -8.95 12.33 9.32
N GLY A 66 -8.14 11.27 9.42
CA GLY A 66 -8.46 10.08 10.20
C GLY A 66 -8.28 10.28 11.70
N THR A 67 -9.01 9.49 12.49
CA THR A 67 -8.83 9.48 13.95
C THR A 67 -7.38 9.17 14.32
N GLY A 68 -6.77 10.02 15.15
CA GLY A 68 -5.38 9.86 15.58
C GLY A 68 -4.34 10.27 14.53
N GLU A 69 -4.74 10.90 13.42
CA GLU A 69 -3.83 11.41 12.39
C GLU A 69 -3.82 12.94 12.32
N PRO A 70 -2.75 13.54 11.74
CA PRO A 70 -2.77 14.93 11.30
C PRO A 70 -3.91 15.21 10.30
N GLU A 71 -4.28 16.49 10.18
CA GLU A 71 -5.25 16.95 9.18
C GLU A 71 -4.81 16.60 7.75
N SER A 72 -3.52 16.73 7.46
CA SER A 72 -2.93 16.30 6.18
C SER A 72 -1.47 15.85 6.34
N TYR A 73 -1.04 14.95 5.46
CA TYR A 73 0.34 14.49 5.31
C TYR A 73 0.60 13.95 3.89
N VAL A 74 1.88 13.81 3.55
CA VAL A 74 2.33 13.13 2.33
C VAL A 74 3.34 12.06 2.70
N LEU A 75 3.13 10.84 2.21
CA LEU A 75 4.06 9.72 2.40
C LEU A 75 4.75 9.38 1.08
N PRO A 76 6.08 9.20 1.06
CA PRO A 76 6.78 8.62 -0.08
C PRO A 76 6.32 7.19 -0.34
N ALA A 77 6.23 6.82 -1.61
CA ALA A 77 5.94 5.45 -2.02
C ALA A 77 6.65 5.07 -3.33
N ALA A 78 6.75 3.78 -3.59
CA ALA A 78 7.21 3.24 -4.86
C ALA A 78 6.37 2.03 -5.26
N VAL A 79 5.88 2.03 -6.49
CA VAL A 79 5.18 0.89 -7.11
C VAL A 79 6.19 0.10 -7.95
N ILE A 80 6.17 -1.23 -7.84
CA ILE A 80 7.08 -2.11 -8.58
C ILE A 80 6.27 -2.85 -9.66
N GLY A 81 6.30 -2.31 -10.88
CA GLY A 81 5.45 -2.77 -11.99
C GLY A 81 3.96 -2.64 -11.65
N ASP A 82 3.25 -3.77 -11.64
CA ASP A 82 1.84 -3.94 -11.26
C ASP A 82 1.66 -4.78 -9.98
N ARG A 83 2.76 -5.18 -9.34
CA ARG A 83 2.77 -6.26 -8.33
C ARG A 83 2.50 -5.76 -6.91
N LEU A 84 3.23 -4.73 -6.50
CA LEU A 84 3.21 -4.23 -5.13
C LEU A 84 3.54 -2.75 -5.05
N ILE A 85 3.14 -2.13 -3.94
CA ILE A 85 3.54 -0.79 -3.51
C ILE A 85 4.28 -0.88 -2.18
N VAL A 86 5.35 -0.10 -2.04
CA VAL A 86 6.06 0.13 -0.78
C VAL A 86 5.77 1.56 -0.32
N ILE A 87 5.36 1.74 0.93
CA ILE A 87 4.99 3.05 1.50
C ILE A 87 5.80 3.34 2.75
N ASP A 88 6.37 4.55 2.81
CA ASP A 88 7.14 5.05 3.93
C ASP A 88 6.28 5.90 4.88
N PHE A 89 5.93 5.31 6.03
CA PHE A 89 5.16 6.00 7.08
C PHE A 89 6.05 6.75 8.09
N SER A 90 7.37 6.75 7.94
CA SER A 90 8.27 7.46 8.85
C SER A 90 8.01 8.97 8.97
N PRO A 91 7.51 9.71 7.95
CA PRO A 91 7.13 11.12 8.11
C PRO A 91 6.07 11.38 9.18
N LYS A 92 5.30 10.36 9.57
CA LYS A 92 4.31 10.42 10.67
C LYS A 92 4.69 9.54 11.88
N GLY A 93 5.94 9.07 11.95
CA GLY A 93 6.44 8.23 13.04
C GLY A 93 6.15 6.72 12.90
N GLY A 94 5.67 6.27 11.73
CA GLY A 94 5.41 4.87 11.44
C GLY A 94 6.60 4.11 10.84
N PRO A 95 6.38 2.85 10.40
CA PRO A 95 7.42 2.04 9.77
C PRO A 95 7.76 2.53 8.36
N LYS A 96 9.00 2.31 7.95
CA LYS A 96 9.54 2.86 6.70
C LYS A 96 9.14 2.08 5.44
N ASP A 97 8.94 0.77 5.55
CA ASP A 97 8.92 -0.11 4.39
C ASP A 97 7.72 -1.07 4.47
N LEU A 98 6.51 -0.51 4.61
CA LEU A 98 5.30 -1.33 4.55
C LEU A 98 5.00 -1.70 3.10
N ILE A 99 4.64 -2.96 2.89
CA ILE A 99 4.49 -3.55 1.56
C ILE A 99 3.04 -3.96 1.40
N ALA A 100 2.42 -3.53 0.32
CA ALA A 100 1.04 -3.88 0.02
C ALA A 100 0.86 -4.31 -1.43
N VAL A 101 -0.17 -5.10 -1.66
CA VAL A 101 -0.58 -5.57 -2.99
C VAL A 101 -2.00 -5.11 -3.29
N LEU A 102 -2.39 -5.20 -4.55
CA LEU A 102 -3.79 -5.08 -4.93
C LEU A 102 -4.53 -6.40 -4.72
N ASP A 103 -5.70 -6.35 -4.11
CA ASP A 103 -6.65 -7.45 -4.04
C ASP A 103 -8.06 -6.92 -4.33
N ASN A 104 -8.58 -7.25 -5.51
CA ASN A 104 -9.87 -6.75 -6.01
C ASN A 104 -10.00 -5.22 -6.00
N GLY A 105 -8.88 -4.51 -6.22
CA GLY A 105 -8.83 -3.04 -6.25
C GLY A 105 -8.52 -2.40 -4.90
N ASP A 106 -8.49 -3.16 -3.81
CA ASP A 106 -8.08 -2.70 -2.49
C ASP A 106 -6.56 -2.82 -2.30
N ILE A 107 -5.99 -2.00 -1.43
CA ILE A 107 -4.60 -2.15 -0.97
C ILE A 107 -4.59 -3.07 0.25
N VAL A 108 -3.81 -4.14 0.23
CA VAL A 108 -3.70 -5.08 1.35
C VAL A 108 -2.24 -5.21 1.77
N PHE A 109 -1.96 -4.83 3.03
CA PHE A 109 -0.61 -4.90 3.61
C PHE A 109 -0.23 -6.34 3.94
N VAL A 110 0.96 -6.74 3.52
CA VAL A 110 1.43 -8.13 3.65
C VAL A 110 1.78 -8.47 5.10
N GLN A 111 2.21 -7.48 5.87
CA GLN A 111 2.71 -7.64 7.24
C GLN A 111 1.60 -7.96 8.25
N ASP A 112 0.45 -7.31 8.15
CA ASP A 112 -0.63 -7.38 9.14
C ASP A 112 -2.01 -7.66 8.53
N GLY A 113 -2.13 -7.72 7.20
CA GLY A 113 -3.39 -7.89 6.51
C GLY A 113 -4.29 -6.67 6.57
N ASN A 114 -3.79 -5.50 7.01
CA ASN A 114 -4.59 -4.28 6.99
C ASN A 114 -5.04 -4.00 5.56
N ARG A 115 -6.32 -3.67 5.39
CA ARG A 115 -6.96 -3.49 4.10
C ARG A 115 -7.42 -2.07 3.96
N TRP A 116 -6.97 -1.39 2.92
CA TRP A 116 -7.51 -0.12 2.51
C TRP A 116 -8.41 -0.29 1.30
N PRO A 117 -9.75 -0.29 1.49
CA PRO A 117 -10.67 -0.34 0.38
C PRO A 117 -10.62 0.95 -0.42
N ARG A 118 -10.80 0.82 -1.74
CA ARG A 118 -10.92 1.97 -2.64
C ARG A 118 -12.26 2.69 -2.40
N SER A 119 -12.21 4.01 -2.33
CA SER A 119 -13.38 4.90 -2.18
C SER A 119 -13.91 5.42 -3.52
#